data_AF-A0A1V4WAL3-F1
#
_entry.id   AF-A0A1V4WAL3-F1
#
_cell.length_a   1.000
_cell.length_b   1.000
_cell.length_c   1.000
_cell.angle_alpha   90.00
_cell.angle_beta   90.00
_cell.angle_gamma   90.00
#
_symmetry.space_group_name_H-M   'P 1'
#
loop_
_entity.id
_entity.type
_entity.pdbx_description
1 polymer ?
#
loop_
_entity_poly.entity_id
_entity_poly.type
_entity_poly.pdbx_seq_one_letter_code
_entity_poly.pdbx_strand_id
1 'polypeptide(L)'
;MAIKIVGNINTGILKSRIVSNIYMTDSEGAVEGAAYKLSSRRWTLAATTDRIYAVCRKAAGAGTDVLTQMELIKDGDILEIDYTGTPNVAFEPGLEAAVLDATGLLVNAATVSGGHLLILEKDTVNAKVKCVAIKNFGNAS
;
A
#
# COMPACT_ATOMS: atom_id res chain seq x y z
N MET A 1 -5.40 -2.41 -10.83
CA MET A 1 -6.59 -2.54 -9.97
C MET A 1 -6.29 -1.90 -8.61
N ALA A 2 -7.26 -1.78 -7.70
CA ALA A 2 -7.09 -1.14 -6.38
C ALA A 2 -6.47 -2.07 -5.32
N ILE A 3 -5.65 -1.55 -4.40
CA ILE A 3 -5.18 -2.31 -3.23
C ILE A 3 -6.38 -2.72 -2.37
N LYS A 4 -6.46 -4.00 -2.02
CA LYS A 4 -7.56 -4.55 -1.22
C LYS A 4 -7.03 -5.22 0.04
N ILE A 5 -7.63 -4.89 1.18
CA ILE A 5 -7.36 -5.62 2.43
C ILE A 5 -8.31 -6.82 2.44
N VAL A 6 -7.75 -8.03 2.51
CA VAL A 6 -8.52 -9.29 2.39
C VAL A 6 -8.55 -10.11 3.69
N GLY A 7 -7.76 -9.72 4.68
CA GLY A 7 -7.72 -10.36 5.99
C GLY A 7 -6.58 -9.81 6.85
N ASN A 8 -6.33 -10.47 7.97
CA ASN A 8 -5.24 -10.16 8.89
C ASN A 8 -4.71 -11.47 9.50
N ILE A 9 -3.38 -11.64 9.53
CA ILE A 9 -2.74 -12.87 10.05
C ILE A 9 -2.94 -13.06 11.57
N ASN A 10 -3.13 -11.98 12.31
CA ASN A 10 -3.28 -11.99 13.77
C ASN A 10 -4.75 -12.12 14.19
N THR A 11 -5.68 -11.51 13.45
CA THR A 11 -7.09 -11.39 13.86
C THR A 11 -8.09 -12.03 12.88
N GLY A 12 -7.64 -12.69 11.83
CA GLY A 12 -8.51 -13.29 10.81
C GLY A 12 -9.20 -12.24 9.93
N ILE A 13 -10.53 -12.29 9.82
CA ILE A 13 -11.31 -11.52 8.82
C ILE A 13 -11.72 -10.12 9.33
N LEU A 14 -11.30 -9.70 10.53
CA LEU A 14 -11.70 -8.40 11.08
C LEU A 14 -11.24 -7.24 10.17
N LYS A 15 -12.19 -6.43 9.69
CA LYS A 15 -11.93 -5.32 8.78
C LYS A 15 -11.11 -4.22 9.43
N SER A 16 -10.36 -3.50 8.61
CA SER A 16 -9.63 -2.33 9.06
C SER A 16 -10.58 -1.15 9.37
N ARG A 17 -10.09 -0.21 10.17
CA ARG A 17 -10.80 1.02 10.54
C ARG A 17 -10.72 2.01 9.38
N ILE A 18 -11.88 2.57 9.00
CA ILE A 18 -11.97 3.71 8.10
C ILE A 18 -11.80 5.02 8.90
N VAL A 19 -10.99 5.93 8.37
CA VAL A 19 -10.68 7.25 8.91
C VAL A 19 -11.05 8.30 7.88
N SER A 20 -11.76 9.35 8.31
CA SER A 20 -12.23 10.42 7.43
C SER A 20 -12.13 11.83 8.03
N ASN A 21 -11.25 12.01 9.02
CA ASN A 21 -11.06 13.26 9.76
C ASN A 21 -9.63 13.82 9.67
N ILE A 22 -8.83 13.33 8.72
CA ILE A 22 -7.48 13.82 8.43
C ILE A 22 -7.50 14.34 6.99
N TYR A 23 -7.00 15.55 6.80
CA TYR A 23 -6.96 16.22 5.49
C TYR A 23 -5.89 15.62 4.58
N MET A 24 -6.13 15.71 3.27
CA MET A 24 -5.11 15.52 2.24
C MET A 24 -4.07 16.63 2.30
N THR A 25 -2.90 16.36 1.73
CA THR A 25 -1.89 17.38 1.43
C THR A 25 -2.47 18.40 0.46
N ASP A 26 -2.21 19.68 0.69
CA ASP A 26 -2.79 20.72 -0.15
C ASP A 26 -2.32 20.54 -1.61
N SER A 27 -3.26 20.76 -2.53
CA SER A 27 -3.06 20.55 -3.98
C SER A 27 -2.83 19.09 -4.41
N GLU A 28 -3.02 18.11 -3.51
CA GLU A 28 -2.96 16.69 -3.84
C GLU A 28 -4.37 16.07 -3.88
N GLY A 29 -4.70 15.38 -4.98
CA GLY A 29 -5.94 14.60 -5.08
C GLY A 29 -5.81 13.22 -4.42
N ALA A 30 -6.94 12.68 -3.95
CA ALA A 30 -6.99 11.31 -3.46
C ALA A 30 -7.40 10.35 -4.58
N VAL A 31 -6.59 9.32 -4.82
CA VAL A 31 -6.85 8.27 -5.82
C VAL A 31 -7.38 7.04 -5.10
N GLU A 32 -8.58 6.59 -5.46
CA GLU A 32 -9.17 5.39 -4.87
C GLU A 32 -8.30 4.15 -5.14
N GLY A 33 -8.08 3.35 -4.09
CA GLY A 33 -7.28 2.14 -4.17
C GLY A 33 -5.78 2.34 -4.02
N ALA A 34 -5.29 3.59 -4.00
CA ALA A 34 -3.86 3.87 -3.84
C ALA A 34 -3.43 3.86 -2.38
N ALA A 35 -2.15 3.58 -2.16
CA ALA A 35 -1.49 3.61 -0.87
C ALA A 35 -1.14 5.04 -0.42
N TYR A 36 -1.41 5.35 0.84
CA TYR A 36 -1.15 6.66 1.44
C TYR A 36 -0.29 6.55 2.70
N LYS A 37 0.52 7.57 2.92
CA LYS A 37 1.26 7.81 4.16
C LYS A 37 0.78 9.09 4.84
N LEU A 38 1.17 9.25 6.10
CA LEU A 38 1.02 10.53 6.81
C LEU A 38 2.30 11.34 6.68
N SER A 39 2.18 12.56 6.19
CA SER A 39 3.24 13.56 6.17
C SER A 39 2.68 14.88 6.69
N SER A 40 3.37 15.54 7.62
CA SER A 40 2.89 16.80 8.21
C SER A 40 1.44 16.74 8.72
N ARG A 41 1.05 15.59 9.30
CA ARG A 41 -0.31 15.29 9.81
C ARG A 41 -1.41 15.29 8.73
N ARG A 42 -1.04 15.16 7.46
CA ARG A 42 -1.93 15.08 6.31
C ARG A 42 -1.68 13.80 5.52
N TRP A 43 -2.69 13.33 4.81
CA TRP A 43 -2.55 12.22 3.87
C TRP A 43 -1.78 12.69 2.63
N THR A 44 -0.79 11.91 2.21
CA THR A 44 -0.08 12.09 0.96
C THR A 44 0.20 10.72 0.34
N LEU A 45 0.19 10.64 -0.98
CA LEU A 45 0.44 9.42 -1.73
C LEU A 45 1.77 8.83 -1.28
N ALA A 46 1.78 7.53 -0.99
CA ALA A 46 3.01 6.84 -0.63
C ALA A 46 3.89 6.72 -1.88
N ALA A 47 5.16 7.15 -1.78
CA ALA A 47 6.16 6.85 -2.79
C ALA A 47 6.51 5.35 -2.75
N THR A 48 7.27 4.90 -3.74
CA THR A 48 7.61 3.48 -3.95
C THR A 48 8.21 2.80 -2.71
N THR A 49 9.04 3.50 -1.93
CA THR A 49 9.71 2.96 -0.73
C THR A 49 9.09 3.46 0.58
N ASP A 50 8.02 4.25 0.52
CA ASP A 50 7.42 4.77 1.74
C ASP A 50 6.65 3.69 2.50
N ARG A 51 6.69 3.77 3.83
CA ARG A 51 5.78 2.98 4.67
C ARG A 51 4.34 3.36 4.37
N ILE A 52 3.52 2.36 4.06
CA ILE A 52 2.09 2.55 3.80
C ILE A 52 1.31 2.55 5.12
N TYR A 53 0.49 3.57 5.32
CA TYR A 53 -0.36 3.73 6.50
C TYR A 53 -1.83 3.43 6.21
N ALA A 54 -2.30 3.69 5.00
CA ALA A 54 -3.69 3.47 4.63
C ALA A 54 -3.86 3.24 3.12
N VAL A 55 -5.04 2.78 2.74
CA VAL A 55 -5.52 2.71 1.36
C VAL A 55 -6.73 3.62 1.20
N CYS A 56 -6.74 4.42 0.13
CA CYS A 56 -7.88 5.28 -0.16
C CYS A 56 -9.11 4.47 -0.60
N ARG A 57 -10.27 4.76 -0.02
CA ARG A 57 -11.56 4.12 -0.32
C ARG A 57 -12.53 5.01 -1.05
N LYS A 58 -12.27 6.31 -1.12
CA LYS A 58 -13.10 7.26 -1.83
C LYS A 58 -12.22 8.31 -2.48
N ALA A 59 -12.22 8.42 -3.80
CA ALA A 59 -11.46 9.48 -4.46
C ALA A 59 -11.91 10.89 -3.99
N ALA A 60 -11.00 11.84 -4.04
CA ALA A 60 -11.27 13.25 -3.74
C ALA A 60 -10.42 14.14 -4.67
N GLY A 61 -10.97 15.28 -5.07
CA GLY A 61 -10.24 16.25 -5.89
C GLY A 61 -9.09 16.91 -5.13
N ALA A 62 -8.12 17.45 -5.87
CA ALA A 62 -7.10 18.31 -5.29
C ALA A 62 -7.71 19.62 -4.76
N GLY A 63 -7.16 20.16 -3.69
CA GLY A 63 -7.61 21.41 -3.08
C GLY A 63 -6.93 21.67 -1.74
N THR A 64 -7.48 22.60 -0.96
CA THR A 64 -7.05 22.87 0.42
C THR A 64 -8.00 22.21 1.40
N ASP A 65 -7.46 21.59 2.46
CA ASP A 65 -8.22 20.96 3.54
C ASP A 65 -9.29 19.97 3.04
N VAL A 66 -8.94 19.19 2.01
CA VAL A 66 -9.84 18.18 1.44
C VAL A 66 -9.82 16.93 2.30
N LEU A 67 -11.00 16.44 2.68
CA LEU A 67 -11.18 15.16 3.37
C LEU A 67 -11.47 14.03 2.39
N THR A 68 -11.09 12.82 2.79
CA THR A 68 -11.40 11.58 2.08
C THR A 68 -11.61 10.42 3.07
N GLN A 69 -11.95 9.24 2.59
CA GLN A 69 -12.04 8.01 3.37
C GLN A 69 -10.81 7.14 3.15
N MET A 70 -10.05 6.91 4.21
CA MET A 70 -8.86 6.06 4.21
C MET A 70 -9.12 4.82 5.07
N GLU A 71 -8.91 3.63 4.54
CA GLU A 71 -8.87 2.40 5.34
C GLU A 71 -7.45 2.18 5.83
N LEU A 72 -7.24 2.16 7.14
CA LEU A 72 -5.91 2.02 7.71
C LEU A 72 -5.29 0.66 7.34
N ILE A 73 -3.98 0.56 7.30
CA ILE A 73 -3.30 -0.74 7.25
C ILE A 73 -2.78 -0.99 8.66
N LYS A 74 -3.23 -2.06 9.28
CA LYS A 74 -2.74 -2.54 10.59
C LYS A 74 -1.59 -3.51 10.38
N ASP A 75 -0.90 -3.79 11.48
CA ASP A 75 0.10 -4.85 11.46
C ASP A 75 -0.56 -6.21 11.19
N GLY A 76 0.06 -6.98 10.30
CA GLY A 76 -0.46 -8.27 9.86
C GLY A 76 -1.62 -8.22 8.86
N ASP A 77 -2.08 -7.06 8.40
CA ASP A 77 -3.11 -6.98 7.35
C ASP A 77 -2.58 -7.59 6.03
N ILE A 78 -3.38 -8.49 5.45
CA ILE A 78 -3.09 -9.12 4.17
C ILE A 78 -3.69 -8.25 3.06
N LEU A 79 -2.81 -7.79 2.18
CA LEU A 79 -3.12 -6.98 1.02
C LEU A 79 -3.10 -7.85 -0.23
N GLU A 80 -4.18 -7.81 -1.00
CA GLU A 80 -4.21 -8.33 -2.37
C GLU A 80 -3.97 -7.17 -3.33
N ILE A 81 -2.91 -7.29 -4.13
CA ILE A 81 -2.45 -6.24 -5.04
C ILE A 81 -2.04 -6.87 -6.36
N ASP A 82 -2.35 -6.21 -7.48
CA ASP A 82 -1.75 -6.57 -8.76
C ASP A 82 -0.27 -6.15 -8.77
N TYR A 83 0.56 -6.84 -9.53
CA TYR A 83 1.94 -6.40 -9.78
C TYR A 83 2.16 -6.02 -11.24
N THR A 84 3.18 -5.21 -11.47
CA THR A 84 3.62 -4.75 -12.79
C THR A 84 5.11 -5.01 -12.98
N GLY A 85 5.57 -4.81 -14.22
CA GLY A 85 6.94 -5.08 -14.64
C GLY A 85 7.20 -6.56 -14.86
N THR A 86 8.38 -6.88 -15.41
CA THR A 86 8.85 -8.25 -15.55
C THR A 86 9.35 -8.74 -14.18
N PRO A 87 8.75 -9.79 -13.60
CA PRO A 87 9.17 -10.28 -12.29
C PRO A 87 10.64 -10.70 -12.28
N ASN A 88 11.39 -10.16 -11.31
CA ASN A 88 12.71 -10.68 -11.01
C ASN A 88 12.59 -12.13 -10.49
N VAL A 89 13.61 -12.97 -10.71
CA VAL A 89 13.64 -14.35 -10.18
C VAL A 89 13.51 -14.41 -8.65
N ALA A 90 13.93 -13.36 -7.94
CA ALA A 90 13.79 -13.24 -6.49
C ALA A 90 12.42 -12.71 -6.03
N PHE A 91 11.53 -12.32 -6.96
CA PHE A 91 10.17 -11.88 -6.65
C PHE A 91 9.27 -13.09 -6.35
N GLU A 92 9.53 -13.72 -5.21
CA GLU A 92 8.90 -14.97 -4.77
C GLU A 92 8.34 -14.83 -3.34
N PRO A 93 7.44 -15.72 -2.91
CA PRO A 93 6.99 -15.78 -1.52
C PRO A 93 8.15 -15.80 -0.53
N GLY A 94 8.08 -14.99 0.52
CA GLY A 94 9.15 -14.75 1.49
C GLY A 94 10.04 -13.54 1.18
N LEU A 95 9.89 -12.89 0.02
CA LEU A 95 10.62 -11.66 -0.27
C LEU A 95 10.14 -10.51 0.62
N GLU A 96 11.03 -9.99 1.47
CA GLU A 96 10.80 -8.87 2.40
C GLU A 96 11.29 -7.51 1.88
N ALA A 97 11.32 -7.34 0.56
CA ALA A 97 11.87 -6.13 -0.07
C ALA A 97 11.12 -5.70 -1.34
N ALA A 98 9.83 -6.06 -1.46
CA ALA A 98 8.99 -5.58 -2.55
C ALA A 98 8.50 -4.14 -2.29
N VAL A 99 8.43 -3.34 -3.35
CA VAL A 99 8.00 -1.94 -3.34
C VAL A 99 6.72 -1.75 -4.13
N LEU A 100 6.03 -0.64 -3.87
CA LEU A 100 4.98 -0.18 -4.78
C LEU A 100 5.59 0.40 -6.07
N ASP A 101 4.80 0.40 -7.13
CA ASP A 101 5.09 1.18 -8.33
C ASP A 101 4.90 2.69 -8.07
N ALA A 102 5.28 3.52 -9.05
CA ALA A 102 5.19 4.97 -8.89
C ALA A 102 3.76 5.51 -8.75
N THR A 103 2.76 4.69 -9.09
CA THR A 103 1.34 5.07 -8.94
C THR A 103 0.80 4.77 -7.54
N GLY A 104 1.50 3.94 -6.76
CA GLY A 104 1.04 3.50 -5.45
C GLY A 104 -0.15 2.54 -5.51
N LEU A 105 -0.46 1.98 -6.68
CA LEU A 105 -1.59 1.06 -6.92
C LEU A 105 -1.15 -0.38 -7.10
N LEU A 106 0.09 -0.60 -7.55
CA LEU A 106 0.61 -1.91 -7.96
C LEU A 106 1.90 -2.21 -7.20
N VAL A 107 2.23 -3.49 -7.06
CA VAL A 107 3.57 -3.90 -6.64
C VAL A 107 4.51 -3.89 -7.85
N ASN A 108 5.73 -3.39 -7.71
CA ASN A 108 6.73 -3.46 -8.77
C ASN A 108 7.52 -4.77 -8.67
N ALA A 109 7.19 -5.74 -9.52
CA ALA A 109 7.82 -7.07 -9.50
C ALA A 109 9.27 -7.09 -10.01
N ALA A 110 9.73 -6.03 -10.68
CA ALA A 110 11.11 -5.90 -11.12
C ALA A 110 12.06 -5.46 -9.99
N THR A 111 11.52 -4.87 -8.92
CA THR A 111 12.30 -4.32 -7.80
C THR A 111 12.19 -5.20 -6.57
N VAL A 112 13.33 -5.75 -6.13
CA VAL A 112 13.42 -6.72 -5.01
C VAL A 112 14.33 -6.24 -3.88
N SER A 113 14.51 -4.92 -3.76
CA SER A 113 15.38 -4.29 -2.77
C SER A 113 14.72 -3.03 -2.20
N GLY A 114 14.97 -2.74 -0.92
CA GLY A 114 14.52 -1.49 -0.28
C GLY A 114 12.99 -1.39 -0.13
N GLY A 115 12.30 -2.52 -0.15
CA GLY A 115 10.86 -2.57 -0.09
C GLY A 115 10.27 -2.74 1.30
N HIS A 116 8.99 -2.40 1.38
CA HIS A 116 8.20 -2.36 2.61
C HIS A 116 7.05 -3.38 2.56
N LEU A 117 7.06 -4.29 1.59
CA LEU A 117 6.07 -5.35 1.42
C LEU A 117 6.77 -6.72 1.49
N LEU A 118 6.22 -7.59 2.33
CA LEU A 118 6.54 -9.02 2.38
C LEU A 118 5.57 -9.78 1.48
N ILE A 119 6.08 -10.52 0.49
CA ILE A 119 5.25 -11.36 -0.39
C ILE A 119 4.89 -12.66 0.32
N LEU A 120 3.59 -12.98 0.41
CA LEU A 120 3.08 -14.23 0.99
C LEU A 120 2.71 -15.25 -0.08
N GLU A 121 2.05 -14.80 -1.15
CA GLU A 121 1.61 -15.62 -2.26
C GLU A 121 1.72 -14.83 -3.56
N LYS A 122 1.96 -15.55 -4.66
CA LYS A 122 2.09 -14.98 -6.01
C LYS A 122 1.26 -15.80 -6.98
N ASP A 123 0.46 -15.12 -7.78
CA ASP A 123 -0.28 -15.67 -8.91
C ASP A 123 0.30 -15.05 -10.19
N THR A 124 1.08 -15.85 -10.91
CA THR A 124 1.74 -15.43 -12.14
C THR A 124 0.79 -15.29 -13.32
N VAL A 125 -0.33 -16.02 -13.31
CA VAL A 125 -1.29 -16.03 -14.41
C VAL A 125 -2.09 -14.72 -14.41
N ASN A 126 -2.51 -14.28 -13.24
CA ASN A 126 -3.33 -13.07 -13.09
C ASN A 126 -2.54 -11.82 -12.70
N ALA A 127 -1.21 -11.91 -12.64
CA ALA A 127 -0.32 -10.85 -12.17
C ALA A 127 -0.71 -10.28 -10.79
N LYS A 128 -0.95 -11.16 -9.82
CA LYS A 128 -1.40 -10.80 -8.46
C LYS A 128 -0.43 -11.29 -7.39
N VAL A 129 -0.38 -10.56 -6.28
CA VAL A 129 0.33 -10.96 -5.06
C VAL A 129 -0.53 -10.70 -3.83
N LYS A 130 -0.39 -11.59 -2.84
CA LYS A 130 -0.79 -11.30 -1.47
C LYS A 130 0.45 -10.90 -0.69
N CYS A 131 0.38 -9.81 0.05
CA CYS A 131 1.50 -9.28 0.81
C CYS A 131 1.07 -8.66 2.14
N VAL A 132 2.05 -8.43 3.02
CA VAL A 132 1.87 -7.69 4.28
C VAL A 132 2.79 -6.48 4.25
N ALA A 133 2.30 -5.34 4.72
CA ALA A 133 3.11 -4.14 4.86
C ALA A 133 4.00 -4.21 6.12
N ILE A 134 5.31 -4.06 5.94
CA ILE A 134 6.31 -4.08 7.02
C ILE A 134 6.28 -2.72 7.74
N LYS A 135 5.62 -2.66 8.90
CA LYS A 135 5.40 -1.40 9.64
C LYS A 135 6.65 -0.77 10.25
N ASN A 136 7.62 -1.60 10.62
CA ASN A 136 8.90 -1.17 11.19
C ASN A 136 10.02 -1.06 10.14
N PHE A 137 9.67 -0.94 8.86
CA PHE A 137 10.67 -0.70 7.82
C PHE A 137 11.39 0.63 8.08
N GLY A 138 12.68 0.55 8.41
CA GLY A 138 13.59 1.68 8.41
C GLY A 138 14.43 1.60 7.14
N ASN A 139 14.53 2.71 6.40
CA ASN A 139 15.68 2.87 5.52
C ASN A 139 16.89 2.81 6.45
N ALA A 140 17.76 1.81 6.28
CA ALA A 140 19.05 1.82 6.95
C ALA A 140 19.72 3.16 6.61
N SER A 141 19.86 4.01 7.62
CA SER A 141 20.57 5.28 7.55
C SER A 141 22.06 5.04 7.38
#